data_AF-A0A7V6M513-F1
#
_entry.id   AF-A0A7V6M513-F1
#
_cell.length_a   1.000
_cell.length_b   1.000
_cell.length_c   1.000
_cell.angle_alpha   90.00
_cell.angle_beta   90.00
_cell.angle_gamma   90.00
#
_symmetry.space_group_name_H-M   'P 1'
#
loop_
_entity.id
_entity.type
_entity.pdbx_description
1 polymer ?
#
loop_
_entity_poly.entity_id
_entity_poly.type
_entity_poly.pdbx_seq_one_letter_code
_entity_poly.pdbx_strand_id
1 'polypeptide(L)'
;MKKIFSFIKEKECAPILSIAAKVFKVFYLSLAVISSLVTIISGIISIEYELGYFFLSLLISAGLFFVIYFIGLLTETIILSFSVITKNHFEELKIKGFHKENGQNDFDILNKLNLLKSSYNQGLLTEEEYLEKRNDLLNNID
;
A
#
# COMPACT_ATOMS: atom_id res chain seq x y z
N MET A 1 10.42 -3.07 -21.76
CA MET A 1 10.00 -2.54 -20.44
C MET A 1 8.99 -1.38 -20.48
N LYS A 2 8.83 -0.61 -21.58
CA LYS A 2 7.84 0.49 -21.64
C LYS A 2 6.36 0.09 -21.82
N LYS A 3 6.08 -1.17 -22.20
CA LYS A 3 4.71 -1.63 -22.53
C LYS A 3 3.95 -2.32 -21.39
N ILE A 4 4.59 -2.59 -20.25
CA ILE A 4 3.90 -3.23 -19.11
C ILE A 4 3.10 -2.21 -18.30
N PHE A 5 3.49 -0.92 -18.36
CA PHE A 5 2.85 0.17 -17.60
C PHE A 5 1.79 0.95 -18.39
N SER A 6 1.46 0.57 -19.63
CA SER A 6 0.53 1.35 -20.47
C SER A 6 -0.94 0.98 -20.31
N PHE A 7 -1.30 0.09 -19.39
CA PHE A 7 -2.64 -0.52 -19.37
C PHE A 7 -3.53 -0.24 -18.17
N ILE A 8 -3.09 0.53 -17.17
CA ILE A 8 -3.96 0.81 -16.00
C ILE A 8 -3.99 2.30 -15.74
N LYS A 9 -5.12 2.93 -16.05
CA LYS A 9 -5.41 4.32 -15.68
C LYS A 9 -5.24 4.48 -14.16
N GLU A 10 -4.60 5.59 -13.76
CA GLU A 10 -4.27 6.08 -12.40
C GLU A 10 -5.31 5.75 -11.30
N LYS A 11 -6.61 5.71 -11.64
CA LYS A 11 -7.71 5.51 -10.68
C LYS A 11 -7.95 4.06 -10.25
N GLU A 12 -7.38 3.08 -10.94
CA GLU A 12 -7.77 1.67 -10.75
C GLU A 12 -6.69 0.82 -10.09
N CYS A 13 -5.41 1.15 -10.24
CA CYS A 13 -4.32 0.26 -9.82
C CYS A 13 -4.20 0.10 -8.29
N ALA A 14 -4.20 1.19 -7.53
CA ALA A 14 -4.13 1.15 -6.07
C ALA A 14 -5.32 0.44 -5.41
N PRO A 15 -6.60 0.71 -5.79
CA PRO A 15 -7.73 -0.05 -5.27
C PRO A 15 -7.71 -1.51 -5.72
N ILE A 16 -7.27 -1.83 -6.95
CA ILE A 16 -7.11 -3.23 -7.40
C ILE A 16 -6.06 -3.96 -6.55
N LEU A 17 -4.89 -3.36 -6.29
CA LEU A 17 -3.87 -3.98 -5.43
C LEU A 17 -4.37 -4.15 -3.98
N SER A 18 -5.15 -3.20 -3.46
CA SER A 18 -5.76 -3.32 -2.13
C SER A 18 -6.77 -4.47 -2.07
N ILE A 19 -7.59 -4.64 -3.11
CA ILE A 19 -8.52 -5.77 -3.23
C ILE A 19 -7.75 -7.08 -3.36
N ALA A 20 -6.71 -7.13 -4.19
CA ALA A 20 -5.86 -8.30 -4.37
C ALA A 20 -5.20 -8.73 -3.05
N ALA A 21 -4.71 -7.79 -2.24
CA ALA A 21 -4.17 -8.07 -0.91
C ALA A 21 -5.23 -8.70 0.03
N LYS A 22 -6.47 -8.19 0.03
CA LYS A 22 -7.57 -8.78 0.81
C LYS A 22 -7.94 -10.19 0.35
N VAL A 23 -8.00 -10.42 -0.97
CA VAL A 23 -8.28 -11.75 -1.53
C VAL A 23 -7.14 -12.72 -1.17
N PHE A 24 -5.90 -12.29 -1.32
CA PHE A 24 -4.73 -13.06 -0.95
C PHE A 24 -4.73 -13.40 0.55
N LYS A 25 -5.19 -12.47 1.40
CA LYS A 25 -5.38 -12.70 2.83
C LYS A 25 -6.31 -13.86 3.14
N VAL A 26 -7.46 -13.90 2.48
CA VAL A 26 -8.39 -15.02 2.63
C VAL A 26 -7.74 -16.32 2.18
N PHE A 27 -7.00 -16.30 1.07
CA PHE A 27 -6.33 -17.49 0.53
C PHE A 27 -5.28 -18.09 1.47
N TYR A 28 -4.30 -17.30 1.92
CA TYR A 28 -3.23 -17.86 2.76
C TYR A 28 -3.75 -18.32 4.13
N LEU A 29 -4.76 -17.65 4.67
CA LEU A 29 -5.36 -18.00 5.96
C LEU A 29 -6.16 -19.30 5.85
N SER A 30 -6.93 -19.46 4.76
CA SER A 30 -7.63 -20.71 4.46
C SER A 30 -6.64 -21.86 4.28
N LEU A 31 -5.54 -21.62 3.54
CA LEU A 31 -4.49 -22.61 3.33
C LEU A 31 -3.82 -23.04 4.64
N ALA A 32 -3.47 -22.09 5.52
CA ALA A 32 -2.87 -22.38 6.82
C ALA A 32 -3.79 -23.25 7.70
N VAL A 33 -5.09 -22.95 7.72
CA VAL A 33 -6.09 -23.73 8.46
C VAL A 33 -6.24 -25.14 7.88
N ILE A 34 -6.37 -25.27 6.56
CA ILE A 34 -6.52 -26.58 5.90
C ILE A 34 -5.27 -27.43 6.14
N SER A 35 -4.07 -26.89 5.95
CA SER A 35 -2.82 -27.61 6.21
C SER A 35 -2.73 -28.08 7.67
N SER A 36 -3.09 -27.22 8.62
CA SER A 36 -3.08 -27.56 10.04
C SER A 36 -4.06 -28.68 10.38
N LEU A 37 -5.28 -28.62 9.83
CA LEU A 37 -6.32 -29.64 10.00
C LEU A 37 -5.87 -31.00 9.44
N VAL A 38 -5.30 -31.03 8.23
CA VAL A 38 -4.79 -32.27 7.62
C VAL A 38 -3.74 -32.91 8.54
N THR A 39 -2.84 -32.11 9.10
CA THR A 39 -1.77 -32.64 9.97
C THR A 39 -2.33 -33.20 11.28
N ILE A 40 -3.33 -32.54 11.87
CA ILE A 40 -4.00 -33.02 13.10
C ILE A 40 -4.77 -34.30 12.82
N ILE A 41 -5.51 -34.38 11.71
CA ILE A 41 -6.26 -35.59 11.32
C ILE A 41 -5.30 -36.76 11.12
N SER A 42 -4.18 -36.56 10.40
CA SER A 42 -3.14 -37.58 10.25
C SER A 42 -2.59 -38.03 11.60
N GLY A 43 -2.36 -37.08 12.52
CA GLY A 43 -1.94 -37.38 13.89
C GLY A 43 -2.94 -38.24 14.67
N ILE A 44 -4.24 -37.92 14.58
CA ILE A 44 -5.31 -38.66 15.24
C ILE A 44 -5.41 -40.09 14.70
N ILE A 45 -5.33 -40.27 13.38
CA ILE A 45 -5.36 -41.61 12.75
C ILE A 45 -4.17 -42.46 13.23
N SER A 46 -3.03 -41.84 13.50
CA SER A 46 -1.82 -42.53 13.97
C SER A 46 -1.76 -42.76 15.49
N ILE A 47 -2.73 -42.28 16.28
CA ILE A 47 -2.78 -42.49 17.74
C ILE A 47 -2.77 -43.97 18.13
N GLU A 48 -3.42 -44.82 17.33
CA GLU A 48 -3.52 -46.26 17.61
C GLU A 48 -2.16 -46.97 17.62
N TYR A 49 -1.16 -46.39 16.94
CA TYR A 49 0.15 -46.99 16.78
C TYR A 49 1.17 -46.45 17.79
N GLU A 50 1.17 -45.14 18.04
CA GLU A 50 2.09 -44.51 19.00
C GLU A 50 1.62 -43.09 19.38
N LEU A 51 1.38 -42.85 20.67
CA LEU A 51 0.93 -41.56 21.21
C LEU A 51 1.93 -40.41 20.95
N GLY A 52 3.21 -40.74 20.73
CA GLY A 52 4.26 -39.79 20.36
C GLY A 52 4.05 -39.11 19.01
N TYR A 53 3.51 -39.84 18.01
CA TYR A 53 3.20 -39.26 16.69
C TYR A 53 2.12 -38.18 16.77
N PHE A 54 1.15 -38.35 17.69
CA PHE A 54 0.13 -37.33 17.91
C PHE A 54 0.73 -36.02 18.42
N PHE A 55 1.59 -36.06 19.44
CA PHE A 55 2.26 -34.85 19.93
C PHE A 55 3.16 -34.21 18.88
N LEU A 56 3.88 -35.00 18.09
CA LEU A 56 4.68 -34.50 16.99
C LEU A 56 3.81 -33.81 15.92
N SER A 57 2.67 -34.41 15.58
CA SER A 57 1.71 -33.84 14.62
C SER A 57 1.12 -32.51 15.08
N LEU A 58 0.88 -32.33 16.39
CA LEU A 58 0.43 -31.06 16.97
C LEU A 58 1.50 -29.97 16.83
N LEU A 59 2.76 -30.30 17.12
CA LEU A 59 3.89 -29.39 16.94
C LEU A 59 4.07 -29.00 15.47
N ILE A 60 4.01 -29.97 14.56
CA ILE A 60 4.14 -29.74 13.11
C ILE A 60 2.95 -28.91 12.60
N SER A 61 1.73 -29.18 13.07
CA SER A 61 0.53 -28.42 12.71
C SER A 61 0.66 -26.94 13.12
N ALA A 62 1.05 -26.68 14.37
CA ALA A 62 1.32 -25.32 14.84
C ALA A 62 2.44 -24.65 14.02
N GLY A 63 3.54 -25.36 13.78
CA GLY A 63 4.65 -24.86 12.96
C GLY A 63 4.23 -24.49 11.54
N LEU A 64 3.51 -25.38 10.85
CA LEU A 64 2.97 -25.15 9.51
C LEU A 64 2.03 -23.95 9.47
N PHE A 65 1.13 -23.83 10.46
CA PHE A 65 0.24 -22.68 10.57
C PHE A 65 1.03 -21.38 10.61
N PHE A 66 2.00 -21.28 11.52
CA PHE A 66 2.79 -20.07 11.70
C PHE A 66 3.67 -19.75 10.48
N VAL A 67 4.27 -20.76 9.85
CA VAL A 67 5.11 -20.55 8.66
C VAL A 67 4.28 -20.03 7.49
N ILE A 68 3.14 -20.67 7.19
CA ILE A 68 2.25 -20.24 6.09
C ILE A 68 1.70 -18.85 6.40
N TYR A 69 1.26 -18.60 7.64
CA TYR A 69 0.76 -17.31 8.08
C TYR A 69 1.81 -16.21 7.94
N PHE A 70 3.06 -16.47 8.35
CA PHE A 70 4.16 -15.52 8.27
C PHE A 70 4.53 -15.18 6.81
N ILE A 71 4.64 -16.18 5.94
CA ILE A 71 4.89 -15.98 4.51
C ILE A 71 3.73 -15.19 3.87
N GLY A 72 2.49 -15.52 4.25
CA GLY A 72 1.30 -14.80 3.83
C GLY A 72 1.34 -13.32 4.19
N LEU A 73 1.65 -13.00 5.46
CA LEU A 73 1.80 -11.63 5.95
C LEU A 73 2.90 -10.85 5.23
N LEU A 74 4.05 -11.48 5.00
CA LEU A 74 5.15 -10.85 4.26
C LEU A 74 4.72 -10.48 2.84
N THR A 75 4.06 -11.41 2.15
CA THR A 75 3.59 -11.19 0.78
C THR A 75 2.51 -10.11 0.73
N GLU A 76 1.55 -10.12 1.68
CA GLU A 76 0.53 -9.07 1.82
C GLU A 76 1.17 -7.69 2.03
N THR A 77 2.17 -7.61 2.91
CA THR A 77 2.89 -6.37 3.22
C THR A 77 3.61 -5.84 1.98
N ILE A 78 4.22 -6.71 1.17
CA ILE A 78 4.89 -6.33 -0.08
C ILE A 78 3.87 -5.78 -1.09
N ILE A 79 2.72 -6.44 -1.27
CA ILE A 79 1.66 -5.99 -2.19
C ILE A 79 1.12 -4.62 -1.77
N LEU A 80 0.84 -4.43 -0.47
CA LEU A 80 0.37 -3.16 0.06
C LEU A 80 1.42 -2.05 -0.08
N SER A 81 2.69 -2.35 0.21
CA SER A 81 3.80 -1.41 0.04
C SER A 81 3.95 -0.98 -1.42
N PHE A 82 3.82 -1.92 -2.35
CA PHE A 82 3.86 -1.63 -3.79
C PHE A 82 2.69 -0.73 -4.22
N SER A 83 1.50 -0.93 -3.65
CA SER A 83 0.34 -0.07 -3.88
C SER A 83 0.60 1.38 -3.44
N VAL A 84 1.20 1.56 -2.25
CA VAL A 84 1.56 2.89 -1.71
C VAL A 84 2.62 3.57 -2.57
N ILE A 85 3.69 2.86 -2.93
CA ILE A 85 4.77 3.40 -3.77
C ILE A 85 4.23 3.80 -5.14
N THR A 86 3.40 2.94 -5.75
CA THR A 86 2.78 3.23 -7.04
C THR A 86 1.93 4.49 -6.96
N LYS A 87 1.10 4.61 -5.92
CA LYS A 87 0.28 5.82 -5.70
C LYS A 87 1.14 7.09 -5.58
N ASN A 88 2.18 7.05 -4.74
CA ASN A 88 3.06 8.21 -4.52
C ASN A 88 3.83 8.60 -5.79
N HIS A 89 4.35 7.63 -6.55
CA HIS A 89 5.11 7.91 -7.76
C HIS A 89 4.21 8.42 -8.89
N PHE A 90 2.95 7.97 -8.96
CA PHE A 90 1.95 8.55 -9.85
C PHE A 90 1.58 9.98 -9.47
N GLU A 91 1.37 10.28 -8.19
CA GLU A 91 1.16 11.65 -7.72
C GLU A 91 2.34 12.55 -8.07
N GLU A 92 3.57 12.07 -7.90
CA GLU A 92 4.80 12.76 -8.28
C GLU A 92 4.90 13.01 -9.80
N LEU A 93 4.57 12.00 -10.62
CA LEU A 93 4.57 12.11 -12.09
C LEU A 93 3.43 13.00 -12.61
N LYS A 94 2.29 13.05 -11.93
CA LYS A 94 1.21 13.98 -12.24
C LYS A 94 1.64 15.41 -11.96
N ILE A 95 2.25 15.67 -10.81
CA ILE A 95 2.82 16.99 -10.49
C ILE A 95 3.86 17.39 -11.56
N LYS A 96 4.76 16.48 -11.94
CA LYS A 96 5.78 16.74 -12.99
C LYS A 96 5.21 16.81 -14.41
N GLY A 97 4.10 16.12 -14.70
CA GLY A 97 3.44 16.07 -16.00
C GLY A 97 2.54 17.28 -16.28
N PHE A 98 1.87 17.80 -15.25
CA PHE A 98 1.17 19.10 -15.32
C PHE A 98 2.13 20.27 -15.62
N HIS A 99 3.44 20.10 -15.41
CA HIS A 99 4.45 21.12 -15.74
C HIS A 99 4.93 21.11 -17.20
N LYS A 100 4.42 20.22 -18.07
CA LYS A 100 4.93 20.11 -19.44
C LYS A 100 4.02 20.61 -20.54
N GLU A 101 2.76 21.00 -20.26
CA GLU A 101 1.83 21.34 -21.33
C GLU A 101 1.13 22.70 -21.27
N ASN A 102 1.28 23.53 -20.22
CA ASN A 102 0.81 24.93 -20.29
C ASN A 102 1.58 25.86 -19.33
N GLY A 103 2.01 27.01 -19.86
CA GLY A 103 2.25 28.24 -19.10
C GLY A 103 3.48 28.24 -18.17
N GLN A 104 4.62 28.73 -18.67
CA GLN A 104 5.79 29.06 -17.86
C GLN A 104 5.49 30.02 -16.68
N ASN A 105 4.38 30.78 -16.74
CA ASN A 105 3.92 31.66 -15.67
C ASN A 105 3.19 30.94 -14.53
N ASP A 106 2.48 29.84 -14.79
CA ASP A 106 1.69 29.14 -13.77
C ASP A 106 2.59 28.32 -12.81
N PHE A 107 3.74 27.86 -13.30
CA PHE A 107 4.72 27.13 -12.49
C PHE A 107 5.35 28.01 -11.40
N ASP A 108 5.63 29.28 -11.71
CA ASP A 108 6.16 30.22 -10.73
C ASP A 108 5.13 30.60 -9.67
N ILE A 109 3.86 30.71 -10.04
CA ILE A 109 2.77 31.01 -9.09
C ILE A 109 2.50 29.80 -8.19
N LEU A 110 2.51 28.58 -8.74
CA LEU A 110 2.34 27.35 -7.94
C LEU A 110 3.51 27.15 -6.97
N ASN A 111 4.74 27.43 -7.40
CA ASN A 111 5.91 27.38 -6.52
C ASN A 111 5.84 28.45 -5.42
N LYS A 112 5.40 29.67 -5.74
CA LYS A 112 5.16 30.73 -4.75
C LYS A 112 4.07 30.35 -3.75
N LEU A 113 2.98 29.73 -4.19
CA LEU A 113 1.91 29.24 -3.32
C LEU A 113 2.36 28.08 -2.43
N ASN A 114 3.18 27.16 -2.96
CA ASN A 114 3.76 26.07 -2.17
C ASN A 114 4.77 26.57 -1.14
N LEU A 115 5.59 27.57 -1.48
CA LEU A 115 6.47 28.24 -0.52
C LEU A 115 5.68 28.99 0.56
N LEU A 116 4.58 29.65 0.20
CA LEU A 116 3.69 30.32 1.14
C LEU A 116 3.06 29.32 2.12
N LYS A 117 2.58 28.18 1.62
CA LYS A 117 2.00 27.10 2.43
C LYS A 117 3.05 26.43 3.33
N SER A 118 4.27 26.23 2.83
CA SER A 118 5.38 25.74 3.66
C SER A 118 5.71 26.71 4.78
N SER A 119 5.71 28.02 4.50
CA SER A 119 5.99 29.06 5.50
C SER A 119 4.92 29.13 6.58
N TYR A 120 3.64 28.98 6.21
CA TYR A 120 2.53 28.84 7.16
C TYR A 120 2.66 27.58 8.03
N ASN A 121 2.95 26.42 7.43
CA ASN A 121 3.13 25.17 8.16
C ASN A 121 4.34 25.18 9.11
N GLN A 122 5.34 26.03 8.84
CA GLN A 122 6.49 26.27 9.71
C GLN A 122 6.22 27.33 10.79
N GLY A 123 5.00 27.89 10.86
CA GLY A 123 4.62 28.91 11.83
C GLY A 123 5.22 30.30 11.59
N LEU A 124 5.75 30.54 10.39
CA LEU A 124 6.39 31.82 10.01
C LEU A 124 5.38 32.89 9.57
N LEU A 125 4.12 32.51 9.36
CA LEU A 125 3.02 33.39 8.95
C LEU A 125 1.81 33.13 9.84
N THR A 126 1.06 34.19 10.15
CA THR A 126 -0.26 34.07 10.78
C THR A 126 -1.30 33.64 9.74
N GLU A 127 -2.43 33.10 10.21
CA GLU A 127 -3.51 32.63 9.32
C GLU A 127 -4.09 33.75 8.45
N GLU A 128 -4.21 34.97 9.02
CA GLU A 128 -4.68 36.16 8.31
C GLU A 128 -3.70 36.58 7.19
N GLU A 129 -2.39 36.66 7.50
CA GLU A 129 -1.36 37.01 6.52
C GLU A 129 -1.22 35.97 5.39
N TYR A 130 -1.44 34.70 5.72
CA TYR A 130 -1.44 33.61 4.74
C TYR A 130 -2.63 33.73 3.77
N LEU A 131 -3.82 34.02 4.29
CA LEU A 131 -5.03 34.16 3.48
C LEU A 131 -4.98 35.39 2.57
N GLU A 132 -4.49 36.52 3.07
CA GLU A 132 -4.31 37.74 2.28
C GLU A 132 -3.34 37.52 1.12
N LYS A 133 -2.11 37.04 1.41
CA LYS A 133 -1.10 36.77 0.38
C LYS A 133 -1.51 35.69 -0.62
N ARG A 134 -2.29 34.69 -0.17
CA ARG A 134 -2.83 33.66 -1.04
C ARG A 134 -3.87 34.24 -2.01
N ASN A 135 -4.76 35.10 -1.52
CA ASN A 135 -5.79 35.72 -2.36
C ASN A 135 -5.17 36.70 -3.37
N ASP A 136 -4.16 37.47 -2.97
CA ASP A 136 -3.41 38.34 -3.88
C ASP A 136 -2.71 37.54 -4.98
N LEU A 137 -2.09 36.41 -4.64
CA LEU A 137 -1.44 35.53 -5.63
C LEU A 137 -2.44 34.86 -6.59
N LEU A 138 -3.67 34.60 -6.14
CA LEU A 138 -4.72 34.00 -6.97
C LEU A 138 -5.43 35.03 -7.86
N ASN A 139 -5.54 36.29 -7.43
CA ASN A 139 -6.20 37.36 -8.20
C ASN A 139 -5.30 37.97 -9.28
N ASN A 140 -3.98 37.73 -9.24
CA ASN A 140 -3.01 38.18 -10.24
C ASN A 140 -2.73 37.14 -11.35
N ILE A 141 -3.61 36.15 -11.52
CA ILE A 141 -3.53 35.14 -12.59
C ILE A 141 -4.44 35.62 -13.74
N ASP A 142 -3.86 36.29 -14.75
CA ASP A 142 -4.50 36.62 -16.04
C ASP A 142 -4.30 35.50 -17.07
#